data_AF-A0A5Y8LHT1-F1
#
_entry.id   AF-A0A5Y8LHT1-F1
#
_cell.length_a   1.000
_cell.length_b   1.000
_cell.length_c   1.000
_cell.angle_alpha   90.00
_cell.angle_beta   90.00
_cell.angle_gamma   90.00
#
_symmetry.space_group_name_H-M   'P 1'
#
loop_
_entity.id
_entity.type
_entity.pdbx_description
1 polymer ?
#
loop_
_entity_poly.entity_id
_entity_poly.type
_entity_poly.pdbx_seq_one_letter_code
_entity_poly.pdbx_strand_id
1 'polypeptide(L)'
;MTSIMSVGESKPFYPSLKSESVTLLDSYKVNIFKDAYGDSACIIRIIEIFMLNKLRHKGEKLRSLTGLTIPDTEAVADEINLLMSRFEKMCHCEEEELSFRQREVSAAEYTLKNAGGNVNSRTIAEVKNNNTLKVERTACEQRYRSAILRQKEQQTRVGIFRGFGGMLVDEAEYIGKDINRRLLNSFTKPLSSPTEFIDIIYDAVLIRDIRFIIDALLSLESAVSHIIECCTIPTDRYVLERGGLNRALAYREYYRAENSILRTVISDHEYAEHAVRFNQITDYKNKLFS
;
A
#
# COMPACT_ATOMS: atom_id res chain seq x y z
N MET A 1 10.65 -21.65 -46.48
CA MET A 1 12.11 -21.84 -46.40
C MET A 1 12.61 -21.14 -45.14
N THR A 2 13.25 -21.91 -44.24
CA THR A 2 14.10 -21.51 -43.08
C THR A 2 13.53 -20.41 -42.18
N SER A 3 12.83 -20.69 -41.06
CA SER A 3 13.21 -21.46 -39.86
C SER A 3 14.66 -21.24 -39.42
N ILE A 4 14.86 -20.29 -38.50
CA ILE A 4 16.00 -20.25 -37.59
C ILE A 4 15.42 -20.53 -36.22
N MET A 5 15.63 -21.75 -35.76
CA MET A 5 15.35 -22.16 -34.38
C MET A 5 16.35 -21.44 -33.47
N SER A 6 15.88 -20.58 -32.57
CA SER A 6 16.73 -20.15 -31.46
C SER A 6 16.75 -21.27 -30.42
N VAL A 7 17.96 -21.68 -30.11
CA VAL A 7 18.33 -22.67 -29.11
C VAL A 7 17.57 -22.41 -27.80
N GLY A 8 16.94 -23.47 -27.29
CA GLY A 8 16.23 -23.44 -26.03
C GLY A 8 17.18 -23.10 -24.89
N GLU A 9 17.00 -21.93 -24.29
CA GLU A 9 17.41 -21.69 -22.92
C GLU A 9 16.55 -22.61 -22.05
N SER A 10 17.15 -23.71 -21.58
CA SER A 10 16.57 -24.50 -20.52
C SER A 10 16.34 -23.58 -19.32
N LYS A 11 15.08 -23.21 -19.06
CA LYS A 11 14.70 -22.62 -17.77
C LYS A 11 15.31 -23.48 -16.67
N PRO A 12 16.07 -22.92 -15.72
CA PRO A 12 16.57 -23.71 -14.61
C PRO A 12 15.36 -24.33 -13.93
N PHE A 13 15.36 -25.66 -13.82
CA PHE A 13 14.35 -26.38 -13.05
C PHE A 13 14.62 -26.09 -11.58
N TYR A 14 13.97 -25.06 -11.05
CA TYR A 14 13.90 -24.85 -9.61
C TYR A 14 12.84 -25.81 -9.07
N PRO A 15 13.21 -26.78 -8.21
CA PRO A 15 12.23 -27.61 -7.54
C PRO A 15 11.24 -26.71 -6.80
N SER A 16 9.94 -27.01 -6.86
CA SER A 16 8.93 -26.27 -6.10
C SER A 16 9.28 -26.35 -4.62
N LEU A 17 9.45 -25.20 -3.97
CA LEU A 17 9.63 -25.15 -2.53
C LEU A 17 8.39 -25.70 -1.84
N LYS A 18 8.60 -26.42 -0.74
CA LYS A 18 7.54 -26.92 0.15
C LYS A 18 7.14 -25.89 1.20
N SER A 19 7.86 -24.76 1.29
CA SER A 19 7.47 -23.59 2.07
C SER A 19 6.83 -22.53 1.18
N GLU A 20 5.53 -22.31 1.34
CA GLU A 20 4.79 -21.24 0.65
C GLU A 20 5.34 -19.86 1.03
N SER A 21 5.67 -19.66 2.31
CA SER A 21 6.22 -18.40 2.83
C SER A 21 7.52 -18.02 2.11
N VAL A 22 8.48 -18.94 1.98
CA VAL A 22 9.75 -18.64 1.27
C VAL A 22 9.52 -18.47 -0.23
N THR A 23 8.57 -19.20 -0.81
CA THR A 23 8.19 -19.01 -2.22
C THR A 23 7.72 -17.58 -2.46
N LEU A 24 6.91 -17.01 -1.56
CA LEU A 24 6.45 -15.62 -1.67
C LEU A 24 7.61 -14.61 -1.56
N LEU A 25 8.57 -14.83 -0.65
CA LEU A 25 9.76 -13.97 -0.54
C LEU A 25 10.61 -14.00 -1.82
N ASP A 26 10.88 -15.18 -2.37
CA ASP A 26 11.78 -15.34 -3.52
C ASP A 26 11.15 -14.85 -4.83
N SER A 27 9.82 -14.95 -4.94
CA SER A 27 9.07 -14.66 -6.16
C SER A 27 8.64 -13.19 -6.30
N TYR A 28 8.50 -12.45 -5.21
CA TYR A 28 8.12 -11.04 -5.30
C TYR A 28 9.24 -10.23 -5.99
N LYS A 29 8.89 -9.53 -7.07
CA LYS A 29 9.81 -8.69 -7.84
C LYS A 29 9.28 -7.28 -7.94
N VAL A 30 10.15 -6.35 -7.59
CA VAL A 30 9.89 -4.92 -7.72
C VAL A 30 10.09 -4.48 -9.17
N ASN A 31 9.25 -3.57 -9.65
CA ASN A 31 9.40 -2.94 -10.95
C ASN A 31 9.65 -1.44 -10.79
N ILE A 32 10.84 -0.99 -11.21
CA ILE A 32 11.24 0.42 -11.15
C ILE A 32 10.41 1.26 -12.12
N PHE A 33 9.85 2.36 -11.61
CA PHE A 33 9.10 3.34 -12.37
C PHE A 33 9.99 4.12 -13.33
N LYS A 34 9.47 4.35 -14.54
CA LYS A 34 10.16 5.06 -15.63
C LYS A 34 9.24 6.11 -16.20
N ASP A 35 9.83 7.15 -16.80
CA ASP A 35 9.08 8.31 -17.30
C ASP A 35 8.02 7.96 -18.38
N ALA A 36 8.24 6.86 -19.11
CA ALA A 36 7.29 6.35 -20.10
C ALA A 36 6.02 5.73 -19.49
N TYR A 37 5.97 5.50 -18.17
CA TYR A 37 4.85 4.86 -17.50
C TYR A 37 3.73 5.85 -17.15
N GLY A 38 2.49 5.36 -17.16
CA GLY A 38 1.31 6.17 -16.88
C GLY A 38 1.02 6.38 -15.39
N ASP A 39 -0.04 7.14 -15.11
CA ASP A 39 -0.44 7.53 -13.76
C ASP A 39 -0.79 6.32 -12.89
N SER A 40 -1.44 5.30 -13.45
CA SER A 40 -1.75 4.05 -12.75
C SER A 40 -0.48 3.36 -12.22
N ALA A 41 0.59 3.32 -13.03
CA ALA A 41 1.86 2.73 -12.61
C ALA A 41 2.56 3.59 -11.54
N CYS A 42 2.44 4.92 -11.63
CA CYS A 42 2.94 5.83 -10.60
C CYS A 42 2.26 5.57 -9.24
N ILE A 43 0.92 5.48 -9.24
CA ILE A 43 0.12 5.20 -8.05
C ILE A 43 0.48 3.85 -7.44
N ILE A 44 0.52 2.79 -8.27
CA ILE A 44 0.88 1.44 -7.84
C ILE A 44 2.27 1.42 -7.21
N ARG A 45 3.25 2.09 -7.84
CA ARG A 45 4.62 2.12 -7.34
C ARG A 45 4.74 2.86 -6.01
N ILE A 46 4.02 3.96 -5.82
CA ILE A 46 3.98 4.67 -4.51
C ILE A 46 3.47 3.74 -3.41
N ILE A 47 2.43 2.95 -3.68
CA ILE A 47 1.88 1.97 -2.72
C ILE A 47 2.91 0.89 -2.41
N GLU A 48 3.55 0.35 -3.45
CA GLU A 48 4.58 -0.69 -3.30
C GLU A 48 5.74 -0.19 -2.42
N ILE A 49 6.30 1.00 -2.71
CA ILE A 49 7.37 1.60 -1.93
C ILE A 49 6.94 1.79 -0.47
N PHE A 50 5.76 2.36 -0.23
CA PHE A 50 5.25 2.61 1.11
C PHE A 50 5.11 1.33 1.94
N MET A 51 4.54 0.27 1.35
CA MET A 51 4.34 -0.99 2.04
C MET A 51 5.65 -1.74 2.28
N LEU A 52 6.55 -1.77 1.30
CA LEU A 52 7.87 -2.39 1.46
C LEU A 52 8.72 -1.67 2.52
N ASN A 53 8.69 -0.33 2.56
CA ASN A 53 9.39 0.44 3.60
C ASN A 53 8.88 0.07 4.99
N LYS A 54 7.56 -0.05 5.19
CA LYS A 54 6.97 -0.52 6.47
C LYS A 54 7.46 -1.90 6.91
N LEU A 55 7.89 -2.75 5.97
CA LEU A 55 8.44 -4.07 6.28
C LEU A 55 9.92 -4.06 6.67
N ARG A 56 10.65 -2.95 6.52
CA ARG A 56 12.11 -2.89 6.72
C ARG A 56 12.54 -3.43 8.09
N HIS A 57 11.89 -3.02 9.18
CA HIS A 57 12.18 -3.53 10.52
C HIS A 57 11.89 -5.03 10.69
N LYS A 58 10.79 -5.52 10.11
CA LYS A 58 10.50 -6.97 10.08
C LYS A 58 11.55 -7.71 9.25
N GLY A 59 12.00 -7.14 8.14
CA GLY A 59 13.07 -7.66 7.29
C GLY A 59 14.40 -7.77 8.02
N GLU A 60 14.78 -6.77 8.81
CA GLU A 60 15.98 -6.82 9.66
C GLU A 60 15.88 -7.94 10.70
N LYS A 61 14.72 -8.07 11.36
CA LYS A 61 14.48 -9.15 12.32
C LYS A 61 14.55 -10.52 11.65
N LEU A 62 13.91 -10.69 10.49
CA LEU A 62 13.98 -11.91 9.69
C LEU A 62 15.44 -12.26 9.37
N ARG A 63 16.19 -11.32 8.79
CA ARG A 63 17.61 -11.50 8.45
C ARG A 63 18.44 -11.89 9.66
N SER A 64 18.19 -11.29 10.82
CA SER A 64 18.92 -11.65 12.05
C SER A 64 18.63 -13.07 12.54
N LEU A 65 17.43 -13.60 12.28
CA LEU A 65 17.01 -14.93 12.73
C LEU A 65 17.41 -16.03 11.75
N THR A 66 17.40 -15.74 10.44
CA THR A 66 17.47 -16.76 9.38
C THR A 66 18.44 -16.43 8.26
N GLY A 67 18.96 -15.22 8.17
CA GLY A 67 19.73 -14.75 7.01
C GLY A 67 18.90 -14.48 5.75
N LEU A 68 17.59 -14.80 5.75
CA LEU A 68 16.70 -14.46 4.64
C LEU A 68 16.45 -12.95 4.58
N THR A 69 16.23 -12.45 3.37
CA THR A 69 15.95 -11.04 3.11
C THR A 69 14.57 -10.88 2.48
N ILE A 70 13.88 -9.81 2.83
CA ILE A 70 12.71 -9.35 2.09
C ILE A 70 13.17 -8.57 0.85
N PRO A 71 12.37 -8.51 -0.23
CA PRO A 71 12.60 -7.55 -1.30
C PRO A 71 12.73 -6.12 -0.73
N ASP A 72 13.77 -5.40 -1.16
CA ASP A 72 13.90 -3.98 -0.84
C ASP A 72 13.00 -3.15 -1.76
N THR A 73 12.82 -1.87 -1.45
CA THR A 73 12.09 -0.95 -2.33
C THR A 73 12.77 -0.82 -3.69
N GLU A 74 14.08 -1.05 -3.77
CA GLU A 74 14.98 -0.78 -4.92
C GLU A 74 14.92 0.69 -5.41
N ALA A 75 14.26 1.56 -4.67
CA ALA A 75 14.01 2.93 -5.09
C ALA A 75 15.26 3.79 -4.90
N VAL A 76 15.56 4.61 -5.91
CA VAL A 76 16.65 5.57 -5.89
C VAL A 76 16.12 7.00 -5.96
N ALA A 77 16.96 7.99 -5.63
CA ALA A 77 16.57 9.39 -5.59
C ALA A 77 15.89 9.87 -6.89
N ASP A 78 16.41 9.47 -8.05
CA ASP A 78 15.86 9.82 -9.36
C ASP A 78 14.44 9.28 -9.55
N GLU A 79 14.18 8.03 -9.15
CA GLU A 79 12.84 7.42 -9.23
C GLU A 79 11.87 8.14 -8.30
N ILE A 80 12.26 8.40 -7.05
CA ILE A 80 11.41 9.07 -6.07
C ILE A 80 11.05 10.48 -6.54
N ASN A 81 12.02 11.24 -7.05
CA ASN A 81 11.79 12.57 -7.62
C ASN A 81 10.84 12.51 -8.82
N LEU A 82 10.97 11.50 -9.67
CA LEU A 82 10.10 11.30 -10.83
C LEU A 82 8.65 10.97 -10.40
N LEU A 83 8.48 10.04 -9.46
CA LEU A 83 7.18 9.68 -8.88
C LEU A 83 6.51 10.90 -8.25
N MET A 84 7.24 11.64 -7.42
CA MET A 84 6.75 12.86 -6.80
C MET A 84 6.33 13.90 -7.85
N SER A 85 7.12 14.08 -8.92
CA SER A 85 6.83 15.10 -9.94
C SER A 85 5.60 14.73 -10.77
N ARG A 86 5.46 13.43 -11.09
CA ARG A 86 4.29 12.90 -11.76
C ARG A 86 3.05 13.05 -10.88
N PHE A 87 3.17 12.72 -9.60
CA PHE A 87 2.06 12.76 -8.66
C PHE A 87 1.63 14.19 -8.31
N GLU A 88 2.56 15.14 -8.24
CA GLU A 88 2.26 16.56 -8.06
C GLU A 88 1.34 17.10 -9.17
N LYS A 89 1.54 16.67 -10.43
CA LYS A 89 0.65 17.06 -11.53
C LYS A 89 -0.78 16.56 -11.30
N MET A 90 -0.96 15.35 -10.78
CA MET A 90 -2.28 14.83 -10.43
C MET A 90 -2.91 15.62 -9.28
N CYS A 91 -2.13 15.98 -8.25
CA CYS A 91 -2.60 16.87 -7.20
C CYS A 91 -3.08 18.22 -7.76
N HIS A 92 -2.37 18.77 -8.75
CA HIS A 92 -2.75 20.04 -9.36
C HIS A 92 -4.09 19.96 -10.09
N CYS A 93 -4.36 18.86 -10.81
CA CYS A 93 -5.67 18.63 -11.43
C CYS A 93 -6.81 18.68 -10.38
N GLU A 94 -6.58 18.11 -9.19
CA GLU A 94 -7.58 18.15 -8.10
C GLU A 94 -7.77 19.54 -7.51
N GLU A 95 -6.72 20.34 -7.45
CA GLU A 95 -6.75 21.73 -6.97
C GLU A 95 -7.42 22.67 -7.97
N GLU A 96 -7.23 22.43 -9.27
CA GLU A 96 -7.95 23.12 -10.35
C GLU A 96 -9.46 22.83 -10.27
N GLU A 97 -9.82 21.55 -10.08
CA GLU A 97 -11.20 21.14 -9.90
C GLU A 97 -11.81 21.75 -8.62
N LEU A 98 -11.05 21.80 -7.51
CA LEU A 98 -11.50 22.49 -6.30
C LEU A 98 -11.76 23.99 -6.55
N SER A 99 -10.88 24.64 -7.31
CA SER A 99 -11.04 26.04 -7.70
C SER A 99 -12.28 26.25 -8.56
N PHE A 100 -12.59 25.32 -9.45
CA PHE A 100 -13.84 25.32 -10.21
C PHE A 100 -15.07 25.19 -9.28
N ARG A 101 -15.07 24.24 -8.35
CA ARG A 101 -16.17 24.07 -7.37
C ARG A 101 -16.37 25.29 -6.47
N GLN A 102 -15.30 25.96 -6.08
CA GLN A 102 -15.38 27.23 -5.33
C GLN A 102 -16.13 28.31 -6.12
N ARG A 103 -15.85 28.45 -7.42
CA ARG A 103 -16.56 29.40 -8.29
C ARG A 103 -18.04 29.01 -8.45
N GLU A 104 -18.36 27.73 -8.57
CA GLU A 104 -19.75 27.25 -8.62
C GLU A 104 -20.52 27.61 -7.35
N VAL A 105 -19.89 27.48 -6.17
CA VAL A 105 -20.49 27.88 -4.89
C VAL A 105 -20.76 29.38 -4.86
N SER A 106 -19.78 30.22 -5.24
CA SER A 106 -19.98 31.68 -5.30
C SER A 106 -21.08 32.09 -6.29
N ALA A 107 -21.16 31.42 -7.45
CA ALA A 107 -22.22 31.68 -8.43
C ALA A 107 -23.60 31.26 -7.89
N ALA A 108 -23.71 30.08 -7.26
CA ALA A 108 -24.94 29.61 -6.65
C ALA A 108 -25.39 30.53 -5.50
N GLU A 109 -24.47 31.01 -4.68
CA GLU A 109 -24.73 31.97 -3.61
C GLU A 109 -25.29 33.28 -4.16
N TYR A 110 -24.68 33.81 -5.23
CA TYR A 110 -25.14 35.02 -5.91
C TYR A 110 -26.57 34.86 -6.44
N THR A 111 -26.85 33.73 -7.12
CA THR A 111 -28.21 33.44 -7.61
C THR A 111 -29.23 33.33 -6.48
N LEU A 112 -28.88 32.71 -5.35
CA LEU A 112 -29.75 32.59 -4.19
C LEU A 112 -30.06 33.95 -3.56
N LYS A 113 -29.06 34.84 -3.43
CA LYS A 113 -29.25 36.20 -2.92
C LYS A 113 -30.18 37.01 -3.82
N ASN A 114 -30.12 36.81 -5.13
CA ASN A 114 -30.92 37.54 -6.12
C ASN A 114 -32.29 36.93 -6.41
N ALA A 115 -32.50 35.63 -6.19
CA ALA A 115 -33.80 34.96 -6.29
C ALA A 115 -34.85 35.53 -5.31
N GLY A 116 -34.41 36.30 -4.31
CA GLY A 116 -35.27 36.98 -3.36
C GLY A 116 -35.94 38.26 -3.87
N GLY A 117 -35.52 38.83 -5.01
CA GLY A 117 -36.08 40.03 -5.67
C GLY A 117 -36.37 41.20 -4.73
N ASN A 118 -35.54 42.24 -4.80
CA ASN A 118 -35.63 43.51 -4.05
C ASN A 118 -37.09 43.85 -3.66
N VAL A 119 -37.43 43.67 -2.38
CA VAL A 119 -38.82 43.76 -1.86
C VAL A 119 -39.47 45.11 -2.18
N ASN A 120 -38.65 46.13 -2.45
CA ASN A 120 -39.03 47.51 -2.69
C ASN A 120 -39.47 47.82 -4.15
N SER A 121 -39.48 46.84 -5.06
CA SER A 121 -39.80 47.06 -6.49
C SER A 121 -40.91 46.14 -7.01
N ARG A 122 -41.75 45.58 -6.12
CA ARG A 122 -42.76 44.61 -6.54
C ARG A 122 -43.99 45.24 -7.17
N THR A 123 -44.38 44.74 -8.35
CA THR A 123 -45.68 45.08 -8.97
C THR A 123 -46.79 44.16 -8.45
N ILE A 124 -48.04 44.62 -8.50
CA ILE A 124 -49.23 43.90 -8.00
C ILE A 124 -49.39 42.49 -8.62
N ALA A 125 -48.87 42.28 -9.83
CA ALA A 125 -48.86 40.99 -10.52
C ALA A 125 -47.92 39.95 -9.84
N GLU A 126 -46.81 40.39 -9.24
CA GLU A 126 -45.82 39.51 -8.61
C GLU A 126 -46.29 38.99 -7.25
N VAL A 127 -47.16 39.73 -6.56
CA VAL A 127 -47.81 39.30 -5.30
C VAL A 127 -48.75 38.12 -5.53
N LYS A 128 -49.39 38.02 -6.70
CA LYS A 128 -50.21 36.86 -7.08
C LYS A 128 -49.40 35.61 -7.41
N ASN A 129 -48.09 35.73 -7.68
CA ASN A 129 -47.21 34.64 -8.09
C ASN A 129 -46.29 34.13 -6.96
N ASN A 130 -46.66 34.38 -5.70
CA ASN A 130 -45.88 34.05 -4.50
C ASN A 130 -45.45 32.57 -4.39
N ASN A 131 -46.24 31.63 -4.91
CA ASN A 131 -45.87 30.21 -4.89
C ASN A 131 -44.72 29.90 -5.85
N THR A 132 -44.68 30.53 -7.03
CA THR A 132 -43.61 30.36 -8.01
C THR A 132 -42.30 30.93 -7.51
N LEU A 133 -42.32 32.13 -6.89
CA LEU A 133 -41.15 32.73 -6.26
C LEU A 133 -40.60 31.90 -5.08
N LYS A 134 -41.49 31.29 -4.29
CA LYS A 134 -41.08 30.34 -3.23
C LYS A 134 -40.41 29.10 -3.83
N VAL A 135 -40.98 28.53 -4.88
CA VAL A 135 -40.41 27.36 -5.58
C VAL A 135 -39.03 27.68 -6.17
N GLU A 136 -38.87 28.83 -6.84
CA GLU A 136 -37.60 29.28 -7.40
C GLU A 136 -36.53 29.50 -6.32
N ARG A 137 -36.90 30.16 -5.21
CA ARG A 137 -35.99 30.33 -4.08
C ARG A 137 -35.58 28.98 -3.48
N THR A 138 -36.52 28.06 -3.27
CA THR A 138 -36.18 26.72 -2.76
C THR A 138 -35.27 25.94 -3.70
N ALA A 139 -35.45 26.07 -5.02
CA ALA A 139 -34.56 25.46 -6.00
C ALA A 139 -33.15 26.07 -5.96
N CYS A 140 -33.03 27.40 -5.80
CA CYS A 140 -31.74 28.07 -5.59
C CYS A 140 -31.07 27.63 -4.28
N GLU A 141 -31.82 27.49 -3.18
CA GLU A 141 -31.30 26.98 -1.90
C GLU A 141 -30.77 25.55 -2.03
N GLN A 142 -31.49 24.67 -2.74
CA GLN A 142 -31.04 23.31 -3.03
C GLN A 142 -29.75 23.31 -3.86
N ARG A 143 -29.68 24.09 -4.94
CA ARG A 143 -28.48 24.21 -5.78
C ARG A 143 -27.27 24.69 -4.98
N TYR A 144 -27.45 25.70 -4.13
CA TYR A 144 -26.40 26.20 -3.26
C TYR A 144 -25.90 25.14 -2.26
N ARG A 145 -26.83 24.41 -1.61
CA ARG A 145 -26.48 23.31 -0.70
C ARG A 145 -25.72 22.20 -1.42
N SER A 146 -26.15 21.80 -2.61
CA SER A 146 -25.45 20.79 -3.42
C SER A 146 -24.07 21.26 -3.87
N ALA A 147 -23.91 22.54 -4.20
CA ALA A 147 -22.61 23.11 -4.57
C ALA A 147 -21.63 23.08 -3.38
N ILE A 148 -22.08 23.46 -2.17
CA ILE A 148 -21.25 23.36 -0.95
C ILE A 148 -20.82 21.92 -0.68
N LEU A 149 -21.74 20.96 -0.82
CA LEU A 149 -21.43 19.55 -0.59
C LEU A 149 -20.31 19.08 -1.54
N ARG A 150 -20.44 19.36 -2.84
CA ARG A 150 -19.42 19.01 -3.85
C ARG A 150 -18.09 19.69 -3.60
N GLN A 151 -18.10 20.97 -3.19
CA GLN A 151 -16.87 21.68 -2.82
C GLN A 151 -16.17 21.00 -1.65
N LYS A 152 -16.92 20.59 -0.61
CA LYS A 152 -16.37 19.91 0.56
C LYS A 152 -15.83 18.52 0.21
N GLU A 153 -16.53 17.76 -0.62
CA GLU A 153 -16.07 16.48 -1.15
C GLU A 153 -14.76 16.66 -1.92
N GLN A 154 -14.68 17.63 -2.83
CA GLN A 154 -13.48 17.91 -3.60
C GLN A 154 -12.31 18.39 -2.71
N GLN A 155 -12.58 19.20 -1.68
CA GLN A 155 -11.55 19.61 -0.72
C GLN A 155 -10.98 18.42 0.05
N THR A 156 -11.84 17.48 0.44
CA THR A 156 -11.42 16.22 1.07
C THR A 156 -10.55 15.41 0.11
N ARG A 157 -10.96 15.34 -1.16
CA ARG A 157 -10.24 14.64 -2.23
C ARG A 157 -8.82 15.20 -2.44
N VAL A 158 -8.66 16.52 -2.49
CA VAL A 158 -7.35 17.19 -2.55
C VAL A 158 -6.47 16.80 -1.35
N GLY A 159 -7.04 16.79 -0.15
CA GLY A 159 -6.34 16.37 1.06
C GLY A 159 -5.84 14.93 0.99
N ILE A 160 -6.66 14.02 0.46
CA ILE A 160 -6.29 12.62 0.29
C ILE A 160 -5.20 12.47 -0.78
N PHE A 161 -5.28 13.17 -1.91
CA PHE A 161 -4.21 13.17 -2.93
C PHE A 161 -2.89 13.68 -2.33
N ARG A 162 -2.90 14.84 -1.68
CA ARG A 162 -1.69 15.39 -1.07
C ARG A 162 -1.11 14.47 0.02
N GLY A 163 -1.98 13.79 0.78
CA GLY A 163 -1.56 12.79 1.76
C GLY A 163 -0.98 11.53 1.12
N PHE A 164 -1.54 11.09 -0.01
CA PHE A 164 -1.04 9.92 -0.74
C PHE A 164 0.37 10.14 -1.28
N GLY A 165 0.65 11.32 -1.87
CA GLY A 165 2.01 11.68 -2.27
C GLY A 165 2.99 11.73 -1.08
N GLY A 166 2.49 12.06 0.12
CA GLY A 166 3.25 12.03 1.38
C GLY A 166 3.71 10.64 1.80
N MET A 167 3.17 9.56 1.22
CA MET A 167 3.57 8.18 1.50
C MET A 167 5.01 7.86 1.03
N LEU A 168 5.61 8.72 0.21
CA LEU A 168 7.01 8.62 -0.19
C LEU A 168 7.99 9.23 0.83
N VAL A 169 7.51 9.93 1.86
CA VAL A 169 8.36 10.68 2.82
C VAL A 169 9.39 9.78 3.49
N ASP A 170 8.96 8.66 4.08
CA ASP A 170 9.86 7.77 4.83
C ASP A 170 10.97 7.19 3.93
N GLU A 171 10.66 6.89 2.67
CA GLU A 171 11.65 6.37 1.72
C GLU A 171 12.58 7.46 1.21
N ALA A 172 12.04 8.64 0.92
CA ALA A 172 12.82 9.80 0.54
C ALA A 172 13.81 10.22 1.65
N GLU A 173 13.38 10.17 2.92
CA GLU A 173 14.24 10.43 4.06
C GLU A 173 15.33 9.37 4.24
N TYR A 174 14.99 8.09 4.02
CA TYR A 174 15.96 7.00 4.07
C TYR A 174 17.06 7.14 3.00
N ILE A 175 16.69 7.49 1.77
CA ILE A 175 17.65 7.73 0.66
C ILE A 175 18.50 8.97 0.96
N GLY A 176 17.88 10.04 1.44
CA GLY A 176 18.55 11.24 1.91
C GLY A 176 19.08 12.16 0.81
N LYS A 177 20.18 11.79 0.15
CA LYS A 177 20.85 12.63 -0.86
C LYS A 177 20.04 12.70 -2.16
N ASP A 178 20.17 13.83 -2.86
CA ASP A 178 19.59 14.08 -4.19
C ASP A 178 18.05 14.08 -4.28
N ILE A 179 17.36 14.00 -3.13
CA ILE A 179 15.91 14.16 -3.04
C ILE A 179 15.50 15.63 -3.18
N ASN A 180 14.52 15.89 -4.04
CA ASN A 180 13.92 17.21 -4.21
C ASN A 180 13.03 17.57 -3.01
N ARG A 181 13.63 18.20 -1.99
CA ARG A 181 12.94 18.61 -0.76
C ARG A 181 11.79 19.60 -0.99
N ARG A 182 11.90 20.48 -2.00
CA ARG A 182 10.82 21.42 -2.33
C ARG A 182 9.56 20.68 -2.75
N LEU A 183 9.74 19.66 -3.59
CA LEU A 183 8.66 18.83 -4.09
C LEU A 183 8.09 17.94 -2.98
N LEU A 184 8.95 17.34 -2.16
CA LEU A 184 8.54 16.56 -0.99
C LEU A 184 7.67 17.37 -0.02
N ASN A 185 8.07 18.62 0.26
CA ASN A 185 7.34 19.53 1.13
C ASN A 185 6.01 20.04 0.54
N SER A 186 5.72 19.74 -0.73
CA SER A 186 4.42 20.05 -1.35
C SER A 186 3.33 19.04 -0.95
N PHE A 187 3.70 17.89 -0.40
CA PHE A 187 2.77 16.87 0.09
C PHE A 187 2.44 17.10 1.56
N THR A 188 1.27 16.63 1.97
CA THR A 188 0.82 16.70 3.37
C THR A 188 1.25 15.45 4.13
N LYS A 189 0.87 15.37 5.41
CA LYS A 189 1.08 14.17 6.23
C LYS A 189 0.63 12.90 5.47
N PRO A 190 1.45 11.84 5.45
CA PRO A 190 1.09 10.59 4.78
C PRO A 190 -0.25 10.04 5.27
N LEU A 191 -0.97 9.41 4.35
CA LEU A 191 -2.14 8.61 4.70
C LEU A 191 -1.74 7.43 5.60
N SER A 192 -2.66 6.97 6.44
CA SER A 192 -2.37 5.82 7.31
C SER A 192 -2.38 4.52 6.50
N SER A 193 -3.27 4.44 5.51
CA SER A 193 -3.42 3.30 4.61
C SER A 193 -3.66 3.73 3.15
N PRO A 194 -3.14 2.99 2.16
CA PRO A 194 -3.52 3.15 0.75
C PRO A 194 -5.04 3.03 0.50
N THR A 195 -5.77 2.32 1.38
CA THR A 195 -7.23 2.14 1.25
C THR A 195 -7.98 3.47 1.23
N GLU A 196 -7.53 4.46 1.99
CA GLU A 196 -8.13 5.80 2.02
C GLU A 196 -8.13 6.46 0.63
N PHE A 197 -7.12 6.16 -0.19
CA PHE A 197 -7.02 6.65 -1.57
C PHE A 197 -7.90 5.84 -2.53
N ILE A 198 -8.05 4.54 -2.31
CA ILE A 198 -8.91 3.67 -3.14
C ILE A 198 -10.37 4.13 -3.06
N ASP A 199 -10.84 4.52 -1.87
CA ASP A 199 -12.23 4.88 -1.62
C ASP A 199 -12.69 6.12 -2.41
N ILE A 200 -11.76 6.92 -2.94
CA ILE A 200 -12.04 8.13 -3.72
C ILE A 200 -11.75 7.99 -5.23
N ILE A 201 -11.27 6.82 -5.68
CA ILE A 201 -11.05 6.53 -7.09
C ILE A 201 -12.33 5.97 -7.70
N TYR A 202 -12.62 6.36 -8.94
CA TYR A 202 -13.77 5.84 -9.71
C TYR A 202 -13.37 4.85 -10.81
N ASP A 203 -12.09 4.80 -11.19
CA ASP A 203 -11.60 3.87 -12.21
C ASP A 203 -11.52 2.44 -11.66
N ALA A 204 -12.45 1.59 -12.11
CA ALA A 204 -12.55 0.19 -11.70
C ALA A 204 -11.32 -0.65 -12.08
N VAL A 205 -10.65 -0.33 -13.19
CA VAL A 205 -9.44 -1.05 -13.61
C VAL A 205 -8.29 -0.71 -12.68
N LEU A 206 -8.10 0.59 -12.41
CA LEU A 206 -7.09 1.05 -11.45
C LEU A 206 -7.33 0.47 -10.05
N ILE A 207 -8.58 0.47 -9.57
CA ILE A 207 -8.92 -0.10 -8.26
C ILE A 207 -8.54 -1.59 -8.20
N ARG A 208 -8.85 -2.36 -9.25
CA ARG A 208 -8.50 -3.78 -9.32
C ARG A 208 -6.98 -3.97 -9.25
N ASP A 209 -6.23 -3.19 -10.03
CA ASP A 209 -4.78 -3.32 -10.13
C ASP A 209 -4.09 -2.90 -8.81
N ILE A 210 -4.58 -1.85 -8.15
CA ILE A 210 -4.13 -1.46 -6.81
C ILE A 210 -4.40 -2.58 -5.80
N ARG A 211 -5.61 -3.14 -5.78
CA ARG A 211 -5.97 -4.22 -4.84
C ARG A 211 -5.09 -5.45 -5.04
N PHE A 212 -4.84 -5.84 -6.28
CA PHE A 212 -3.94 -6.95 -6.59
C PHE A 212 -2.55 -6.76 -5.96
N ILE A 213 -1.98 -5.56 -6.07
CA ILE A 213 -0.66 -5.26 -5.51
C ILE A 213 -0.69 -5.22 -3.98
N ILE A 214 -1.73 -4.61 -3.39
CA ILE A 214 -1.91 -4.61 -1.93
C ILE A 214 -2.03 -6.05 -1.39
N ASP A 215 -2.84 -6.90 -2.02
CA ASP A 215 -3.05 -8.28 -1.60
C ASP A 215 -1.74 -9.09 -1.70
N ALA A 216 -0.94 -8.87 -2.76
CA ALA A 216 0.38 -9.49 -2.90
C ALA A 216 1.34 -9.04 -1.77
N LEU A 217 1.38 -7.75 -1.44
CA LEU A 217 2.22 -7.19 -0.38
C LEU A 217 1.76 -7.62 1.02
N LEU A 218 0.45 -7.72 1.26
CA LEU A 218 -0.10 -8.28 2.50
C LEU A 218 0.24 -9.77 2.65
N SER A 219 0.22 -10.51 1.55
CA SER A 219 0.65 -11.92 1.54
C SER A 219 2.14 -12.05 1.86
N LEU A 220 2.98 -11.18 1.32
CA LEU A 220 4.40 -11.08 1.66
C LEU A 220 4.60 -10.72 3.15
N GLU A 221 3.87 -9.73 3.67
CA GLU A 221 3.91 -9.38 5.09
C GLU A 221 3.53 -10.55 6.00
N SER A 222 2.47 -11.28 5.63
CA SER A 222 1.98 -12.45 6.36
C SER A 222 3.04 -13.55 6.38
N ALA A 223 3.64 -13.85 5.24
CA ALA A 223 4.73 -14.82 5.13
C ALA A 223 5.94 -14.45 6.01
N VAL A 224 6.37 -13.18 5.98
CA VAL A 224 7.46 -12.68 6.82
C VAL A 224 7.13 -12.79 8.30
N SER A 225 5.91 -12.40 8.68
CA SER A 225 5.45 -12.45 10.07
C SER A 225 5.40 -13.88 10.58
N HIS A 226 4.89 -14.81 9.77
CA HIS A 226 4.85 -16.23 10.07
C HIS A 226 6.24 -16.83 10.31
N ILE A 227 7.21 -16.57 9.42
CA ILE A 227 8.59 -17.09 9.59
C ILE A 227 9.21 -16.54 10.88
N ILE A 228 9.04 -15.23 11.13
CA ILE A 228 9.54 -14.59 12.35
C ILE A 228 8.93 -15.22 13.61
N GLU A 229 7.62 -15.46 13.61
CA GLU A 229 6.91 -16.09 14.72
C GLU A 229 7.45 -17.49 14.99
N CYS A 230 7.59 -18.33 13.95
CA CYS A 230 8.17 -19.67 14.07
C CYS A 230 9.61 -19.65 14.61
N CYS A 231 10.42 -18.67 14.20
CA CYS A 231 11.83 -18.55 14.59
C CYS A 231 12.04 -17.82 15.93
N THR A 232 11.00 -17.24 16.52
CA THR A 232 11.10 -16.52 17.80
C THR A 232 10.96 -17.51 18.96
N ILE A 233 11.90 -17.48 19.91
CA ILE A 233 11.82 -18.33 21.10
C ILE A 233 10.62 -17.85 21.93
N PRO A 234 9.67 -18.73 22.28
CA PRO A 234 8.50 -18.35 23.04
C PRO A 234 8.90 -17.94 24.47
N THR A 235 8.21 -16.94 25.02
CA THR A 235 8.38 -16.51 26.41
C THR A 235 7.45 -17.25 27.37
N ASP A 236 6.37 -17.84 26.83
CA ASP A 236 5.41 -18.61 27.61
C ASP A 236 6.05 -19.89 28.17
N ARG A 237 5.94 -20.06 29.50
CA ARG A 237 6.55 -21.16 30.23
C ARG A 237 6.00 -22.53 29.81
N TYR A 238 4.71 -22.63 29.55
CA TYR A 238 4.09 -23.88 29.13
C TYR A 238 4.56 -24.31 27.74
N VAL A 239 4.70 -23.35 26.82
CA VAL A 239 5.25 -23.61 25.48
C VAL A 239 6.72 -24.02 25.56
N LEU A 240 7.51 -23.39 26.43
CA LEU A 240 8.91 -23.76 26.67
C LEU A 240 9.05 -25.18 27.21
N GLU A 241 8.26 -25.54 28.23
CA GLU A 241 8.24 -26.89 28.82
C GLU A 241 7.85 -27.97 27.78
N ARG A 242 7.13 -27.59 26.72
CA ARG A 242 6.75 -28.45 25.59
C ARG A 242 7.69 -28.36 24.38
N GLY A 243 8.95 -28.03 24.63
CA GLY A 243 10.01 -28.00 23.61
C GLY A 243 9.96 -26.78 22.70
N GLY A 244 9.34 -25.68 23.12
CA GLY A 244 9.23 -24.44 22.36
C GLY A 244 10.59 -23.87 21.92
N LEU A 245 11.60 -23.96 22.78
CA LEU A 245 12.98 -23.57 22.44
C LEU A 245 13.52 -24.39 21.27
N ASN A 246 13.49 -25.73 21.40
CA ASN A 246 13.99 -26.64 20.37
C ASN A 246 13.25 -26.48 19.04
N ARG A 247 11.94 -26.22 19.10
CA ARG A 247 11.12 -25.96 17.91
C ARG A 247 11.53 -24.67 17.20
N ALA A 248 11.71 -23.58 17.95
CA ALA A 248 12.14 -22.30 17.38
C ALA A 248 13.55 -22.40 16.76
N LEU A 249 14.47 -23.12 17.41
CA LEU A 249 15.82 -23.37 16.86
C LEU A 249 15.77 -24.24 15.60
N ALA A 250 14.88 -25.25 15.55
CA ALA A 250 14.68 -26.05 14.35
C ALA A 250 14.13 -25.20 13.19
N TYR A 251 13.16 -24.31 13.43
CA TYR A 251 12.69 -23.38 12.41
C TYR A 251 13.78 -22.43 11.94
N ARG A 252 14.63 -21.91 12.83
CA ARG A 252 15.79 -21.08 12.42
C ARG A 252 16.71 -21.83 11.48
N GLU A 253 17.03 -23.09 11.79
CA GLU A 253 17.84 -23.93 10.93
C GLU A 253 17.14 -24.16 9.58
N TYR A 254 15.85 -24.53 9.59
CA TYR A 254 15.08 -24.74 8.37
C TYR A 254 15.08 -23.51 7.45
N TYR A 255 14.86 -22.34 8.04
CA TYR A 255 14.78 -21.08 7.31
C TYR A 255 16.13 -20.43 7.02
N ARG A 256 17.27 -21.02 7.42
CA ARG A 256 18.59 -20.48 7.07
C ARG A 256 18.72 -20.24 5.58
N ALA A 257 19.25 -19.09 5.18
CA ALA A 257 19.41 -18.74 3.76
C ALA A 257 20.11 -19.86 2.96
N GLU A 258 21.12 -20.49 3.56
CA GLU A 258 21.92 -21.56 2.96
C GLU A 258 21.14 -22.88 2.75
N ASN A 259 20.04 -23.09 3.47
CA ASN A 259 19.28 -24.35 3.49
C ASN A 259 18.18 -24.40 2.41
N SER A 260 18.41 -23.84 1.22
CA SER A 260 17.43 -23.82 0.13
C SER A 260 17.03 -25.22 -0.33
N ILE A 261 17.98 -26.16 -0.40
CA ILE A 261 17.72 -27.56 -0.79
C ILE A 261 16.76 -28.24 0.19
N LEU A 262 16.94 -28.03 1.50
CA LEU A 262 16.06 -28.60 2.53
C LEU A 262 14.60 -28.24 2.27
N ARG A 263 14.35 -26.97 1.93
CA ARG A 263 13.02 -26.43 1.65
C ARG A 263 12.37 -26.97 0.37
N THR A 264 13.11 -27.68 -0.48
CA THR A 264 12.54 -28.37 -1.65
C THR A 264 12.02 -29.77 -1.31
N VAL A 265 12.47 -30.34 -0.19
CA VAL A 265 12.24 -31.75 0.16
C VAL A 265 11.18 -31.89 1.24
N ILE A 266 11.20 -31.03 2.27
CA ILE A 266 10.36 -31.14 3.46
C ILE A 266 9.71 -29.79 3.77
N SER A 267 8.51 -29.79 4.34
CA SER A 267 7.90 -28.58 4.86
C SER A 267 8.56 -28.12 6.16
N ASP A 268 8.35 -26.87 6.53
CA ASP A 268 8.88 -26.28 7.76
C ASP A 268 8.32 -27.00 8.99
N HIS A 269 7.03 -27.29 9.00
CA HIS A 269 6.35 -28.01 10.07
C HIS A 269 6.90 -29.42 10.28
N GLU A 270 7.00 -30.20 9.20
CA GLU A 270 7.53 -31.58 9.25
C GLU A 270 8.98 -31.60 9.76
N TYR A 271 9.81 -30.66 9.31
CA TYR A 271 11.19 -30.55 9.78
C TYR A 271 11.25 -30.22 11.28
N ALA A 272 10.49 -29.22 11.72
CA ALA A 272 10.48 -28.80 13.11
C ALA A 272 9.96 -29.89 14.05
N GLU A 273 8.90 -30.62 13.67
CA GLU A 273 8.42 -31.76 14.44
C GLU A 273 9.47 -32.88 14.56
N HIS A 274 10.10 -33.23 13.44
CA HIS A 274 11.13 -34.26 13.42
C HIS A 274 12.31 -33.89 14.33
N ALA A 275 12.80 -32.65 14.23
CA ALA A 275 13.90 -32.16 15.06
C ALA A 275 13.56 -32.19 16.56
N VAL A 276 12.34 -31.80 16.94
CA VAL A 276 11.90 -31.83 18.34
C VAL A 276 11.83 -33.26 18.88
N ARG A 277 11.26 -34.20 18.12
CA ARG A 277 11.20 -35.62 18.52
C ARG A 277 12.60 -36.22 18.69
N PHE A 278 13.51 -35.92 17.77
CA PHE A 278 14.89 -36.40 17.84
C PHE A 278 15.64 -35.85 19.07
N ASN A 279 15.47 -34.57 19.39
CA ASN A 279 16.05 -33.97 20.59
C ASN A 279 15.49 -34.62 21.87
N GLN A 280 14.19 -34.88 21.95
CA GLN A 280 13.59 -35.58 23.10
C GLN A 280 14.18 -36.99 23.30
N ILE A 281 14.39 -37.74 22.21
CA ILE A 281 15.03 -39.07 22.26
C ILE A 281 16.46 -38.94 22.76
N THR A 282 17.20 -37.93 22.29
CA THR A 282 18.59 -37.67 22.69
C THR A 282 18.68 -37.30 24.17
N ASP A 283 17.79 -36.42 24.66
CA ASP A 283 17.72 -36.03 26.07
C ASP A 283 17.37 -37.23 26.97
N TYR A 284 16.41 -38.05 26.54
CA TYR A 284 16.04 -39.28 27.25
C TYR A 284 17.21 -40.27 27.31
N LYS A 285 17.90 -40.47 26.18
CA LYS A 285 19.10 -41.30 26.12
C LYS A 285 20.16 -40.78 27.06
N ASN A 286 20.47 -39.48 27.03
CA ASN A 286 21.47 -38.88 27.91
C ASN A 286 21.12 -39.12 29.39
N LYS A 287 19.85 -38.94 29.79
CA LYS A 287 19.39 -39.23 31.17
C LYS A 287 19.56 -40.69 31.59
N LEU A 288 19.45 -41.65 30.67
CA LEU A 288 19.67 -43.07 30.98
C LEU A 288 21.14 -43.41 31.21
N PHE A 289 22.07 -42.62 30.66
CA PHE A 289 23.52 -42.83 30.74
C PHE A 289 24.24 -41.76 31.59
N SER A 290 23.49 -40.92 32.33
CA SER A 290 23.98 -39.95 33.32
C SER A 290 23.84 -40.52 34.73
#